data_AF-A0A7J8WHS9-F1
#
_entry.id   AF-A0A7J8WHS9-F1
#
_cell.length_a   1.000
_cell.length_b   1.000
_cell.length_c   1.000
_cell.angle_alpha   90.00
_cell.angle_beta   90.00
_cell.angle_gamma   90.00
#
_symmetry.space_group_name_H-M   'P 1'
#
loop_
_entity.id
_entity.type
_entity.pdbx_description
1 polymer ?
#
loop_
_entity_poly.entity_id
_entity_poly.type
_entity_poly.pdbx_seq_one_letter_code
_entity_poly.pdbx_strand_id
1 'polypeptide(L)'
;MQDHDPWLELEILQFIDEDEKRKRRMRRHMKEQNLYLQLSEAMVCLQHICSEGCTIVGPYDVKPAKKPSPCNKYATCHGVQLLIKHFALCKTRVNGGGCSRCNRMWQLLRLHSSICDQPDSCRVPLCRQFKVKAQQQKMGDDAKWKLLVKKVLSAKAVSSIALATPKRKREDELRETMDTHHQVLKNFRYFQ
;
A
#
# COMPACT_ATOMS: atom_id res chain seq x y z
N MET A 1 37.85 -42.36 7.65
CA MET A 1 37.53 -40.98 7.23
C MET A 1 36.36 -41.10 6.27
N GLN A 2 35.23 -40.43 6.50
CA GLN A 2 34.17 -40.38 5.50
C GLN A 2 34.64 -39.44 4.38
N ASP A 3 34.87 -39.99 3.19
CA ASP A 3 35.06 -39.20 1.97
C ASP A 3 33.70 -38.60 1.60
N HIS A 4 33.52 -37.32 1.87
CA HIS A 4 32.40 -36.57 1.35
C HIS A 4 32.74 -36.10 -0.06
N ASP A 5 31.87 -36.35 -1.03
CA ASP A 5 32.00 -35.81 -2.38
C ASP A 5 31.91 -34.27 -2.29
N PRO A 6 33.02 -33.54 -2.51
CA PRO A 6 33.03 -32.08 -2.37
C PRO A 6 32.10 -31.39 -3.37
N TRP A 7 31.79 -32.04 -4.49
CA TRP A 7 30.92 -31.50 -5.51
C TRP A 7 29.45 -31.56 -5.08
N LEU A 8 29.04 -32.66 -4.44
CA LEU A 8 27.72 -32.80 -3.84
C LEU A 8 27.50 -31.81 -2.69
N GLU A 9 28.51 -31.61 -1.84
CA GLU A 9 28.44 -30.60 -0.77
C GLU A 9 28.23 -29.20 -1.34
N LEU A 10 28.95 -28.83 -2.39
CA LEU A 10 28.79 -27.55 -3.07
C LEU A 10 27.39 -27.40 -3.68
N GLU A 11 26.85 -28.45 -4.32
CA GLU A 11 25.50 -28.43 -4.90
C GLU A 11 24.43 -28.20 -3.81
N ILE A 12 24.55 -28.88 -2.68
CA ILE A 12 23.66 -28.69 -1.52
C ILE A 12 23.73 -27.24 -1.01
N LEU A 13 24.94 -26.70 -0.85
CA LEU A 13 25.13 -25.31 -0.40
C LEU A 13 24.54 -24.30 -1.38
N GLN A 14 24.70 -24.50 -2.69
CA GLN A 14 24.11 -23.66 -3.72
C GLN A 14 22.57 -23.71 -3.69
N PHE A 15 22.00 -24.91 -3.51
CA PHE A 15 20.56 -25.07 -3.38
C PHE A 15 19.99 -24.31 -2.17
N ILE A 16 20.66 -24.42 -1.01
CA ILE A 16 20.28 -23.71 0.22
C ILE A 16 20.35 -22.19 0.01
N ASP A 17 21.44 -21.67 -0.55
CA ASP A 17 21.60 -20.24 -0.80
C ASP A 17 20.53 -19.69 -1.76
N GLU A 18 20.20 -20.42 -2.84
CA GLU A 18 19.14 -20.02 -3.76
C GLU A 18 17.74 -20.05 -3.13
N ASP A 19 17.43 -21.02 -2.29
CA ASP A 19 16.19 -21.05 -1.51
C ASP A 19 16.11 -19.88 -0.51
N GLU A 20 17.21 -19.59 0.19
CA GLU A 20 17.29 -18.43 1.08
C GLU A 20 17.08 -17.12 0.34
N LYS A 21 17.72 -16.95 -0.82
CA LYS A 21 17.53 -15.79 -1.70
C LYS A 21 16.07 -15.69 -2.15
N ARG A 22 15.43 -16.80 -2.53
CA ARG A 22 14.00 -16.82 -2.90
C ARG A 22 13.12 -16.37 -1.74
N LYS A 23 13.33 -16.90 -0.53
CA LYS A 23 12.62 -16.49 0.69
C LYS A 23 12.84 -15.00 1.01
N ARG A 24 14.07 -14.50 0.87
CA ARG A 24 14.40 -13.07 1.05
C ARG A 24 13.68 -12.20 0.02
N ARG A 25 13.64 -12.58 -1.26
CA ARG A 25 12.91 -11.88 -2.33
C ARG A 25 11.41 -11.84 -2.03
N MET A 26 10.80 -12.96 -1.64
CA MET A 26 9.38 -13.03 -1.29
C MET A 26 9.04 -12.12 -0.11
N ARG A 27 9.85 -12.16 0.96
CA ARG A 27 9.64 -11.28 2.14
C ARG A 27 9.73 -9.80 1.78
N ARG A 28 10.68 -9.40 0.92
CA ARG A 28 10.79 -8.01 0.43
C ARG A 28 9.57 -7.62 -0.39
N HIS A 29 9.15 -8.47 -1.31
CA HIS A 29 7.96 -8.26 -2.14
C HIS A 29 6.69 -8.12 -1.29
N MET A 30 6.47 -8.99 -0.30
CA MET A 30 5.32 -8.90 0.61
C MET A 30 5.31 -7.59 1.42
N LYS A 31 6.46 -7.17 1.97
CA LYS A 31 6.58 -5.90 2.70
C LYS A 31 6.28 -4.70 1.79
N GLU A 32 6.78 -4.75 0.56
CA GLU A 32 6.53 -3.72 -0.44
C GLU A 32 5.04 -3.65 -0.84
N GLN A 33 4.39 -4.79 -1.10
CA GLN A 33 2.96 -4.85 -1.38
C GLN A 33 2.11 -4.31 -0.22
N ASN A 34 2.47 -4.67 1.02
CA ASN A 34 1.79 -4.16 2.21
C ASN A 34 1.89 -2.62 2.31
N LEU A 35 3.06 -2.05 1.99
CA LEU A 35 3.24 -0.60 1.97
C LEU A 35 2.31 0.08 0.95
N TYR A 36 2.18 -0.46 -0.26
CA TYR A 36 1.27 0.10 -1.27
C TYR A 36 -0.19 -0.06 -0.89
N LEU A 37 -0.54 -1.17 -0.21
CA LEU A 37 -1.87 -1.36 0.36
C LEU A 37 -2.18 -0.27 1.39
N GLN A 38 -1.29 -0.04 2.35
CA GLN A 38 -1.46 1.03 3.36
C GLN A 38 -1.59 2.41 2.72
N LEU A 39 -0.80 2.72 1.70
CA LEU A 39 -0.93 3.96 0.94
C LEU A 39 -2.28 4.06 0.23
N SER A 40 -2.72 2.99 -0.42
CA SER A 40 -4.03 2.95 -1.09
C SER A 40 -5.19 3.14 -0.12
N GLU A 41 -5.10 2.57 1.08
CA GLU A 41 -6.09 2.73 2.14
C GLU A 41 -6.09 4.17 2.65
N ALA A 42 -4.91 4.76 2.87
CA ALA A 42 -4.78 6.17 3.26
C ALA A 42 -5.39 7.13 2.23
N MET A 43 -5.33 6.82 0.92
CA MET A 43 -6.02 7.60 -0.12
C MET A 43 -7.54 7.56 0.04
N VAL A 44 -8.09 6.39 0.35
CA VAL A 44 -9.54 6.23 0.59
C VAL A 44 -9.95 6.97 1.86
N CYS A 45 -9.18 6.82 2.96
CA CYS A 45 -9.43 7.53 4.21
C CYS A 45 -9.37 9.05 4.03
N LEU A 46 -8.39 9.56 3.27
CA LEU A 46 -8.26 10.98 2.97
C LEU A 46 -9.50 11.51 2.24
N GLN A 47 -9.99 10.80 1.22
CA GLN A 47 -11.19 11.20 0.49
C GLN A 47 -12.44 11.17 1.38
N HIS A 48 -12.61 10.11 2.19
CA HIS A 48 -13.69 10.00 3.17
C HIS A 48 -13.68 11.17 4.16
N ILE A 49 -12.54 11.45 4.79
CA ILE A 49 -12.41 12.56 5.76
C ILE A 49 -12.74 13.91 5.11
N CYS A 50 -12.26 14.16 3.88
CA CYS A 50 -12.49 15.43 3.21
C CYS A 50 -13.91 15.59 2.64
N SER A 51 -14.65 14.50 2.43
CA SER A 51 -15.98 14.53 1.80
C SER A 51 -17.12 14.39 2.80
N GLU A 52 -16.96 13.48 3.76
CA GLU A 52 -17.99 13.09 4.73
C GLU A 52 -17.61 13.56 6.15
N GLY A 53 -16.31 13.72 6.40
CA GLY A 53 -15.77 13.87 7.74
C GLY A 53 -15.64 12.53 8.47
N CYS A 54 -14.76 12.50 9.46
CA CYS A 54 -14.58 11.37 10.35
C CYS A 54 -14.35 11.90 11.78
N THR A 55 -14.65 11.12 12.81
CA THR A 55 -14.37 11.35 14.26
C THR A 55 -14.02 12.78 14.70
N ILE A 56 -12.80 13.26 14.43
CA ILE A 56 -12.22 14.52 14.91
C ILE A 56 -11.94 15.59 13.84
N VAL A 57 -12.10 15.28 12.55
CA VAL A 57 -11.84 16.19 11.42
C VAL A 57 -12.89 15.93 10.36
N GLY A 58 -13.55 16.99 9.90
CA GLY A 58 -14.47 16.93 8.77
C GLY A 58 -14.52 18.26 8.02
N PRO A 59 -15.22 18.28 6.88
CA PRO A 59 -15.38 19.48 6.08
C PRO A 59 -16.30 20.49 6.79
N TYR A 60 -16.07 21.77 6.55
CA TYR A 60 -16.73 22.87 7.28
C TYR A 60 -18.24 22.94 7.01
N ASP A 61 -18.67 22.57 5.81
CA ASP A 61 -20.05 22.59 5.33
C ASP A 61 -20.88 21.37 5.77
N VAL A 62 -20.24 20.32 6.31
CA VAL A 62 -20.93 19.10 6.75
C VAL A 62 -21.07 19.10 8.26
N LYS A 63 -22.32 19.11 8.74
CA LYS A 63 -22.60 19.02 10.17
C LYS A 63 -22.22 17.62 10.68
N PRO A 64 -21.52 17.50 11.83
CA PRO A 64 -21.26 16.21 12.44
C PRO A 64 -22.57 15.46 12.70
N ALA A 65 -22.61 14.17 12.36
CA ALA A 65 -23.73 13.32 12.72
C ALA A 65 -23.91 13.32 14.24
N LYS A 66 -25.16 13.40 14.73
CA LYS A 66 -25.47 13.37 16.18
C LYS A 66 -25.05 12.05 16.85
N LYS A 67 -24.97 10.96 16.07
CA LYS A 67 -24.47 9.63 16.47
C LYS A 67 -23.73 9.00 15.28
N PRO A 68 -22.44 9.30 15.07
CA PRO A 68 -21.70 8.71 13.96
C PRO A 68 -21.51 7.22 14.22
N SER A 69 -21.80 6.39 13.22
CA SER A 69 -21.38 4.99 13.25
C SER A 69 -19.86 4.91 13.40
N PRO A 70 -19.31 3.90 14.10
CA PRO A 70 -17.88 3.74 14.22
C PRO A 70 -17.24 3.58 12.83
N CYS A 71 -16.16 4.31 12.57
CA CYS A 71 -15.43 4.24 11.30
C CYS A 71 -14.77 2.87 11.13
N ASN A 72 -15.09 2.15 10.06
CA ASN A 72 -14.53 0.81 9.78
C ASN A 72 -13.01 0.81 9.59
N LYS A 73 -12.42 1.95 9.22
CA LYS A 73 -10.97 2.17 9.03
C LYS A 73 -10.42 3.16 10.06
N TYR A 74 -10.94 3.11 11.28
CA TYR A 74 -10.61 4.09 12.32
C TYR A 74 -9.10 4.29 12.51
N ALA A 75 -8.29 3.23 12.56
CA ALA A 75 -6.84 3.34 12.76
C ALA A 75 -6.17 4.21 11.68
N THR A 76 -6.47 3.94 10.41
CA THR A 76 -5.93 4.69 9.27
C THR A 76 -6.51 6.10 9.21
N CYS A 77 -7.83 6.25 9.38
CA CYS A 77 -8.49 7.54 9.43
C CYS A 77 -7.88 8.42 10.52
N HIS A 78 -7.75 7.91 11.75
CA HIS A 78 -7.18 8.65 12.87
C HIS A 78 -5.77 9.15 12.56
N GLY A 79 -4.91 8.32 11.97
CA GLY A 79 -3.57 8.73 11.52
C GLY A 79 -3.61 9.87 10.50
N VAL A 80 -4.48 9.78 9.50
CA VAL A 80 -4.66 10.85 8.49
C VAL A 80 -5.23 12.12 9.10
N GLN A 81 -6.17 12.01 10.05
CA GLN A 81 -6.75 13.15 10.75
C GLN A 81 -5.71 13.92 11.58
N LEU A 82 -4.78 13.20 12.22
CA LEU A 82 -3.66 13.84 12.92
C LEU A 82 -2.74 14.61 11.96
N LEU A 83 -2.47 14.05 10.77
CA LEU A 83 -1.72 14.76 9.73
C LEU A 83 -2.45 16.03 9.27
N ILE A 84 -3.77 15.96 9.04
CA ILE A 84 -4.58 17.12 8.64
C ILE A 84 -4.56 18.20 9.72
N LYS A 85 -4.85 17.85 10.98
CA LYS A 85 -4.82 18.79 12.11
C LYS A 85 -3.46 19.46 12.24
N HIS A 86 -2.39 18.68 12.16
CA HIS A 86 -1.04 19.21 12.21
C HIS A 86 -0.76 20.16 11.04
N PHE A 87 -1.12 19.76 9.82
CA PHE A 87 -0.90 20.56 8.62
C PHE A 87 -1.61 21.92 8.65
N ALA A 88 -2.80 21.98 9.24
CA ALA A 88 -3.55 23.20 9.43
C ALA A 88 -2.90 24.17 10.44
N LEU A 89 -2.30 23.64 11.51
CA LEU A 89 -1.81 24.42 12.65
C LEU A 89 -0.29 24.65 12.65
N CYS A 90 0.47 23.93 11.83
CA CYS A 90 1.94 23.97 11.85
C CYS A 90 2.48 25.28 11.26
N LYS A 91 3.14 26.08 12.11
CA LYS A 91 3.78 27.36 11.73
C LYS A 91 5.06 27.18 10.91
N THR A 92 5.72 26.03 11.00
CA THR A 92 6.98 25.73 10.29
C THR A 92 6.77 24.96 8.98
N ARG A 93 5.52 24.89 8.48
CA ARG A 93 5.16 24.11 7.29
C ARG A 93 5.78 24.63 5.98
N VAL A 94 6.14 25.92 5.90
CA VAL A 94 6.72 26.57 4.70
C VAL A 94 8.05 27.28 4.97
N ASN A 95 8.42 27.51 6.24
CA ASN A 95 9.57 28.36 6.59
C ASN A 95 10.83 27.54 6.80
N GLY A 96 11.53 27.23 5.70
CA GLY A 96 12.97 26.94 5.64
C GLY A 96 13.48 25.60 6.21
N GLY A 97 12.71 24.91 7.06
CA GLY A 97 13.13 23.64 7.69
C GLY A 97 12.17 22.46 7.54
N GLY A 98 11.07 22.64 6.79
CA GLY A 98 10.11 21.61 6.36
C GLY A 98 9.74 20.56 7.43
N CYS A 99 8.73 20.84 8.26
CA CYS A 99 8.26 19.86 9.25
C CYS A 99 7.96 18.49 8.63
N SER A 100 8.53 17.41 9.17
CA SER A 100 8.39 16.04 8.64
C SER A 100 6.93 15.57 8.53
N ARG A 101 6.07 15.96 9.47
CA ARG A 101 4.63 15.66 9.43
C ARG A 101 3.93 16.42 8.30
N CYS A 102 4.30 17.67 8.07
CA CYS A 102 3.81 18.45 6.93
C CYS A 102 4.27 17.85 5.60
N ASN A 103 5.53 17.40 5.51
CA ASN A 103 6.06 16.76 4.30
C ASN A 103 5.30 15.48 3.96
N ARG A 104 4.97 14.65 4.96
CA ARG A 104 4.12 13.46 4.77
C ARG A 104 2.73 13.83 4.25
N MET A 105 2.11 14.88 4.81
CA MET A 105 0.81 15.35 4.33
C MET A 105 0.90 15.87 2.88
N TRP A 106 1.93 16.66 2.55
CA TRP A 106 2.20 17.12 1.18
C TRP A 106 2.33 15.95 0.20
N GLN A 107 3.08 14.91 0.56
CA GLN A 107 3.23 13.70 -0.26
C GLN A 107 1.89 12.98 -0.46
N LEU A 108 1.07 12.88 0.60
CA LEU A 108 -0.25 12.25 0.54
C LEU A 108 -1.18 13.01 -0.41
N LEU A 109 -1.22 14.33 -0.32
CA LEU A 109 -2.02 15.20 -1.21
C LEU A 109 -1.52 15.13 -2.67
N ARG A 110 -0.20 15.14 -2.88
CA ARG A 110 0.40 14.98 -4.21
C ARG A 110 0.03 13.63 -4.81
N LEU A 111 0.13 12.55 -4.04
CA LEU A 111 -0.25 11.20 -4.48
C LEU A 111 -1.72 11.14 -4.85
N HIS A 112 -2.61 11.68 -4.00
CA HIS A 112 -4.03 11.76 -4.29
C HIS A 112 -4.32 12.46 -5.62
N SER A 113 -3.72 13.64 -5.87
CA SER A 113 -3.92 14.36 -7.14
C SER A 113 -3.48 13.57 -8.38
N SER A 114 -2.47 12.70 -8.22
CA SER A 114 -1.94 11.87 -9.32
C SER A 114 -2.89 10.74 -9.68
N ILE A 115 -3.70 10.25 -8.73
CA ILE A 115 -4.68 9.16 -8.93
C ILE A 115 -6.13 9.64 -9.04
N CYS A 116 -6.40 10.92 -8.80
CA CYS A 116 -7.75 11.48 -8.82
C CYS A 116 -8.17 11.80 -10.27
N ASP A 117 -9.27 11.20 -10.71
CA ASP A 117 -9.80 11.39 -12.07
C ASP A 117 -10.76 12.58 -12.19
N GLN A 118 -11.26 13.11 -11.07
CA GLN A 118 -12.26 14.18 -11.01
C GLN A 118 -11.75 15.35 -10.16
N PRO A 119 -10.69 16.07 -10.60
CA PRO A 119 -10.05 17.11 -9.78
C PRO A 119 -10.95 18.32 -9.53
N ASP A 120 -11.92 18.61 -10.41
CA ASP A 120 -12.78 19.81 -10.29
C ASP A 120 -13.91 19.65 -9.25
N SER A 121 -14.37 18.42 -9.02
CA SER A 121 -15.35 18.09 -7.96
C SER A 121 -14.71 17.48 -6.71
N CYS A 122 -13.38 17.32 -6.71
CA CYS A 122 -12.66 16.70 -5.62
C CYS A 122 -12.64 17.61 -4.37
N ARG A 123 -13.09 17.06 -3.22
CA ARG A 123 -13.07 17.76 -1.93
C ARG A 123 -11.72 17.70 -1.20
N VAL A 124 -10.74 16.94 -1.71
CA VAL A 124 -9.40 16.85 -1.08
C VAL A 124 -8.63 18.15 -1.31
N PRO A 125 -8.10 18.79 -0.25
CA PRO A 125 -7.44 20.08 -0.37
C PRO A 125 -6.20 19.99 -1.28
N LEU A 126 -5.94 21.06 -2.03
CA LEU A 126 -4.83 21.17 -2.98
C LEU A 126 -4.86 20.19 -4.18
N CYS A 127 -5.82 19.26 -4.27
CA CYS A 127 -5.88 18.27 -5.36
C CYS A 127 -5.80 18.93 -6.75
N ARG A 128 -6.68 19.90 -7.00
CA ARG A 128 -6.69 20.68 -8.26
C ARG A 128 -5.39 21.44 -8.51
N GLN A 129 -4.83 22.07 -7.47
CA GLN A 129 -3.58 22.83 -7.59
C GLN A 129 -2.41 21.94 -7.98
N PHE A 130 -2.30 20.75 -7.38
CA PHE A 130 -1.29 19.78 -7.78
C PHE A 130 -1.53 19.23 -9.19
N LYS A 131 -2.78 18.97 -9.58
CA LYS A 131 -3.12 18.50 -10.92
C LYS A 131 -2.63 19.48 -12.00
N VAL A 132 -2.92 20.77 -11.81
CA VAL A 132 -2.48 21.85 -12.70
C VAL A 132 -0.95 21.96 -12.72
N LYS A 133 -0.29 21.96 -11.55
CA LYS A 133 1.18 21.99 -11.47
C LYS A 133 1.83 20.79 -12.17
N ALA A 134 1.23 19.60 -12.07
CA ALA A 134 1.72 18.39 -12.70
C ALA A 134 1.73 18.49 -14.23
N GLN A 135 0.68 19.11 -14.80
CA GLN A 135 0.57 19.38 -16.23
C GLN A 135 1.58 20.43 -16.71
N GLN A 136 1.78 21.51 -15.93
CA GLN A 136 2.66 22.63 -16.30
C GLN A 136 4.16 22.29 -16.20
N GLN A 137 4.58 21.59 -15.15
CA GLN A 137 6.02 21.47 -14.82
C GLN A 137 6.69 20.19 -15.36
N LYS A 138 6.03 19.42 -16.24
CA LYS A 138 6.43 18.02 -16.54
C LYS A 138 6.73 17.20 -15.27
N MET A 139 6.19 17.58 -14.11
CA MET A 139 6.33 16.86 -12.82
C MET A 139 5.72 15.46 -12.90
N GLY A 140 4.89 15.23 -13.92
CA GLY A 140 4.43 13.92 -14.32
C GLY A 140 5.49 13.02 -14.96
N ASP A 141 6.71 13.49 -15.27
CA ASP A 141 7.76 12.72 -15.98
C ASP A 141 8.78 12.01 -15.06
N ASP A 142 8.69 12.21 -13.74
CA ASP A 142 9.46 11.44 -12.77
C ASP A 142 9.05 9.95 -12.85
N ALA A 143 9.91 9.13 -13.43
CA ALA A 143 9.68 7.69 -13.62
C ALA A 143 9.44 6.95 -12.29
N LYS A 144 10.11 7.37 -11.21
CA LYS A 144 9.92 6.77 -9.88
C LYS A 144 8.55 7.13 -9.32
N TRP A 145 8.10 8.36 -9.52
CA TRP A 145 6.75 8.79 -9.14
C TRP A 145 5.67 8.07 -9.95
N LYS A 146 5.83 7.96 -11.28
CA LYS A 146 4.92 7.18 -12.14
C LYS A 146 4.79 5.74 -11.66
N LEU A 147 5.90 5.10 -11.31
CA LEU A 147 5.92 3.73 -10.80
C LEU A 147 5.17 3.61 -9.46
N LEU A 148 5.41 4.54 -8.52
CA LEU A 148 4.69 4.59 -7.25
C LEU A 148 3.18 4.67 -7.47
N VAL A 149 2.73 5.60 -8.32
CA VAL A 149 1.31 5.78 -8.66
C VAL A 149 0.72 4.49 -9.22
N LYS A 150 1.39 3.83 -10.18
CA LYS A 150 0.94 2.54 -10.75
C LYS A 150 0.83 1.44 -9.70
N LYS A 151 1.80 1.32 -8.79
CA LYS A 151 1.79 0.29 -7.74
C LYS A 151 0.67 0.52 -6.71
N VAL A 152 0.41 1.77 -6.33
CA VAL A 152 -0.71 2.13 -5.44
C VAL A 152 -2.05 1.84 -6.10
N LEU A 153 -2.23 2.18 -7.38
CA LEU A 153 -3.44 1.85 -8.13
C LEU A 153 -3.65 0.34 -8.25
N SER A 154 -2.59 -0.42 -8.52
CA SER A 154 -2.63 -1.88 -8.59
C SER A 154 -3.04 -2.49 -7.25
N ALA A 155 -2.46 -2.04 -6.13
CA ALA A 155 -2.82 -2.49 -4.79
C ALA A 155 -4.28 -2.17 -4.44
N LYS A 156 -4.77 -0.98 -4.84
CA LYS A 156 -6.18 -0.58 -4.67
C LYS A 156 -7.11 -1.53 -5.43
N ALA A 157 -6.80 -1.85 -6.69
CA ALA A 157 -7.59 -2.74 -7.52
C ALA A 157 -7.64 -4.16 -6.94
N VAL A 158 -6.49 -4.75 -6.60
CA VAL A 158 -6.40 -6.10 -6.01
C VAL A 158 -7.19 -6.19 -4.71
N SER A 159 -7.12 -5.16 -3.85
CA SER A 159 -7.88 -5.13 -2.60
C SER A 159 -9.38 -5.07 -2.83
N SER A 160 -9.82 -4.30 -3.83
CA SER A 160 -11.23 -4.22 -4.18
C SER A 160 -11.75 -5.56 -4.72
N ILE A 161 -10.95 -6.24 -5.55
CA ILE A 161 -11.27 -7.57 -6.08
C ILE A 161 -11.34 -8.61 -4.95
N ALA A 162 -10.37 -8.61 -4.02
CA ALA A 162 -10.34 -9.53 -2.89
C ALA A 162 -11.56 -9.40 -1.97
N LEU A 163 -12.12 -8.19 -1.85
CA LEU A 163 -13.36 -7.94 -1.11
C LEU A 163 -14.62 -8.35 -1.91
N ALA A 164 -14.55 -8.32 -3.23
CA ALA A 164 -15.64 -8.71 -4.12
C ALA A 164 -15.73 -10.24 -4.35
N THR A 165 -14.65 -10.99 -4.17
CA THR A 165 -14.66 -12.46 -4.27
C THR A 165 -15.29 -13.11 -3.01
N PRO A 166 -16.29 -14.00 -3.15
CA PRO A 166 -16.85 -14.74 -2.03
C PRO A 166 -15.78 -15.62 -1.35
N LYS A 167 -15.74 -15.62 -0.01
CA LYS A 167 -14.77 -16.36 0.83
C LYS A 167 -14.56 -17.84 0.48
N ARG A 168 -15.51 -18.50 -0.20
CA ARG A 168 -15.42 -19.92 -0.58
C ARG A 168 -14.32 -20.25 -1.59
N LYS A 169 -13.87 -19.31 -2.42
CA LYS A 169 -12.87 -19.60 -3.47
C LYS A 169 -11.41 -19.58 -2.99
N ARG A 170 -11.15 -19.00 -1.80
CA ARG A 170 -9.79 -18.80 -1.26
C ARG A 170 -9.26 -19.99 -0.47
N GLU A 171 -10.15 -20.82 0.06
CA GLU A 171 -9.79 -22.04 0.79
C GLU A 171 -9.44 -23.18 -0.18
N ASP A 172 -10.05 -23.21 -1.37
CA ASP A 172 -9.77 -24.21 -2.41
C ASP A 172 -8.39 -24.01 -3.06
N GLU A 173 -7.96 -22.78 -3.37
CA GLU A 173 -6.63 -22.51 -3.95
C GLU A 173 -5.47 -22.79 -2.96
N LEU A 174 -5.70 -22.59 -1.66
CA LEU A 174 -4.71 -22.91 -0.63
C LEU A 174 -4.61 -24.42 -0.38
N ARG A 175 -5.71 -25.17 -0.53
CA ARG A 175 -5.72 -26.63 -0.49
C ARG A 175 -5.03 -27.24 -1.71
N GLU A 176 -5.32 -26.76 -2.92
CA GLU A 176 -4.70 -27.27 -4.15
C GLU A 176 -3.18 -27.07 -4.17
N THR A 177 -2.68 -25.95 -3.63
CA THR A 177 -1.23 -25.68 -3.55
C THR A 177 -0.51 -26.51 -2.49
N MET A 178 -1.19 -26.86 -1.39
CA MET A 178 -0.65 -27.79 -0.39
C MET A 178 -0.68 -29.24 -0.87
N ASP A 179 -1.71 -29.63 -1.61
CA ASP A 179 -1.85 -30.98 -2.18
C ASP A 179 -0.83 -31.22 -3.30
N THR A 180 -0.53 -30.24 -4.15
CA THR A 180 0.55 -30.36 -5.14
C THR A 180 1.93 -30.49 -4.49
N HIS A 181 2.20 -29.72 -3.42
CA HIS A 181 3.47 -29.81 -2.69
C HIS A 181 3.64 -31.15 -1.94
N HIS A 182 2.53 -31.73 -1.47
CA HIS A 182 2.51 -33.05 -0.83
C HIS A 182 2.61 -34.19 -1.86
N GLN A 183 2.05 -34.03 -3.06
CA GLN A 183 2.15 -34.99 -4.16
C GLN A 183 3.59 -35.06 -4.73
N VAL A 184 4.28 -33.92 -4.83
CA VAL A 184 5.69 -33.87 -5.28
C VAL A 184 6.62 -34.57 -4.29
N LEU A 185 6.38 -34.47 -2.98
CA LEU A 185 7.15 -35.17 -1.95
C LEU A 185 6.85 -36.68 -1.89
N LYS A 186 5.64 -37.11 -2.28
CA LYS A 186 5.28 -38.54 -2.38
C LYS A 186 5.86 -39.24 -3.61
N ASN A 187 6.30 -38.49 -4.62
CA ASN A 187 6.91 -39.04 -5.83
C ASN A 187 8.42 -39.35 -5.68
N PHE A 188 9.05 -38.94 -4.57
CA PHE A 188 10.37 -39.44 -4.18
C PHE A 188 10.22 -40.70 -3.32
N ARG A 189 9.63 -41.75 -3.90
CA ARG A 189 9.80 -43.10 -3.37
C ARG A 189 11.14 -43.62 -3.87
N TYR A 190 12.00 -43.93 -2.91
CA TYR A 190 13.14 -44.83 -3.02
C TYR A 190 12.90 -45.90 -4.09
N PHE A 191 13.68 -45.83 -5.17
CA PHE A 191 14.01 -47.01 -5.96
C PHE A 191 15.35 -47.52 -5.43
N GLN A 192 15.27 -48.71 -4.81
CA GLN A 192 16.28 -49.55 -4.17
C GLN A 192 16.87 -49.07 -2.84
#